data_AF-X1MS51-F1
#
_entry.id   AF-X1MS51-F1
#
_cell.length_a   1.000
_cell.length_b   1.000
_cell.length_c   1.000
_cell.angle_alpha   90.00
_cell.angle_beta   90.00
_cell.angle_gamma   90.00
#
_symmetry.space_group_name_H-M   'P 1'
#
loop_
_entity.id
_entity.type
_entity.pdbx_description
1 polymer ?
#
loop_
_entity_poly.entity_id
_entity_poly.type
_entity_poly.pdbx_seq_one_letter_code
_entity_poly.pdbx_strand_id
1 'polypeptide(L)'
;MLQFNYSKICQDIFNPLAPRQKEVLERRFGISTGQRETLDSIGQNLGLTRERIRQIENEAFSKLEREKDKRELRRVFLHFKRYLERSGGFKKEDMLLGDLGGEDFNRHIYFLLTLADGFWRISETDNFYTFWTIEKDFKPKVETLLDSLSQRFYKANKLFSEEELLSREKKEPQILHTLLEVAKRIEQDPQGQFGLTDWPEIKPRGIKDKAYLVFKEEEKPLHFTKVAIFIGKETHPQTVHNELIRDPRFV
;
A
#
# COMPACT_ATOMS: atom_id res chain seq x y z
N MET A 1 17.34 -14.17 -9.03
CA MET A 1 18.63 -13.48 -8.83
C MET A 1 18.36 -11.99 -8.78
N LEU A 2 18.68 -11.33 -7.65
CA LEU A 2 18.54 -9.87 -7.53
C LEU A 2 19.42 -9.19 -8.59
N GLN A 3 18.83 -8.28 -9.37
CA GLN A 3 19.51 -7.64 -10.50
C GLN A 3 20.57 -6.61 -10.07
N PHE A 4 20.46 -6.09 -8.84
CA PHE A 4 21.32 -5.05 -8.29
C PHE A 4 21.65 -5.34 -6.82
N ASN A 5 22.85 -4.96 -6.38
CA ASN A 5 23.21 -4.94 -4.96
C ASN A 5 22.95 -3.53 -4.41
N TYR A 6 21.71 -3.28 -3.96
CA TYR A 6 21.29 -1.97 -3.49
C TYR A 6 22.09 -1.47 -2.28
N SER A 7 22.55 -2.38 -1.41
CA SER A 7 23.36 -2.02 -0.25
C SER A 7 24.71 -1.43 -0.66
N LYS A 8 25.41 -2.10 -1.57
CA LYS A 8 26.68 -1.61 -2.10
C LYS A 8 26.50 -0.25 -2.81
N ILE A 9 25.46 -0.13 -3.63
CA ILE A 9 25.17 1.11 -4.36
C ILE A 9 24.95 2.28 -3.38
N CYS A 10 24.16 2.09 -2.32
CA CYS A 10 23.96 3.12 -1.31
C CYS A 10 25.26 3.47 -0.57
N GLN A 11 26.08 2.49 -0.20
CA GLN A 11 27.38 2.75 0.44
C GLN A 11 28.30 3.57 -0.47
N ASP A 12 28.37 3.23 -1.75
CA ASP A 12 29.21 3.93 -2.73
C ASP A 12 28.76 5.37 -2.97
N ILE A 13 27.46 5.64 -2.88
CA ILE A 13 26.86 6.99 -2.98
C ILE A 13 27.15 7.83 -1.74
N PHE A 14 27.34 7.21 -0.57
CA PHE A 14 27.62 7.91 0.68
C PHE A 14 29.09 8.29 0.88
N ASN A 15 30.02 7.74 0.09
CA ASN A 15 31.45 8.04 0.17
C ASN A 15 31.82 9.55 0.12
N PRO A 16 31.21 10.42 -0.71
CA PRO A 16 31.52 11.85 -0.73
C PRO A 16 30.89 12.65 0.43
N LEU A 17 30.05 12.04 1.26
CA LEU A 17 29.38 12.71 2.35
C LEU A 17 30.31 12.86 3.56
N ALA A 18 30.19 13.99 4.27
CA ALA A 18 30.85 14.12 5.56
C ALA A 18 30.27 13.09 6.56
N PRO A 19 31.04 12.64 7.58
CA PRO A 19 30.56 11.62 8.53
C PRO A 19 29.20 11.93 9.13
N ARG A 20 28.96 13.20 9.50
CA ARG A 20 27.68 13.65 10.07
C ARG A 20 26.53 13.64 9.06
N GLN A 21 26.79 13.93 7.79
CA GLN A 21 25.79 13.85 6.72
C GLN A 21 25.40 12.39 6.47
N LYS A 22 26.40 11.51 6.39
CA LYS A 22 26.21 10.06 6.25
C LYS A 22 25.40 9.49 7.42
N GLU A 23 25.75 9.83 8.66
CA GLU A 23 25.03 9.38 9.85
C GLU A 23 23.55 9.81 9.84
N VAL A 24 23.29 11.08 9.50
CA VAL A 24 21.91 11.59 9.41
C VAL A 24 21.10 10.83 8.36
N LEU A 25 21.65 10.59 7.16
CA LEU A 25 20.94 9.82 6.12
C LEU A 25 20.76 8.34 6.50
N GLU A 26 21.79 7.70 7.03
CA GLU A 26 21.72 6.29 7.44
C GLU A 26 20.62 6.05 8.48
N ARG A 27 20.51 6.94 9.48
CA ARG A 27 19.45 6.90 10.51
C ARG A 27 18.08 7.27 9.94
N ARG A 28 18.01 8.30 9.09
CA ARG A 28 16.76 8.77 8.48
C ARG A 28 16.09 7.69 7.63
N PHE A 29 16.89 6.96 6.85
CA PHE A 29 16.43 5.93 5.93
C PHE A 29 16.52 4.51 6.51
N GLY A 30 17.09 4.36 7.71
CA GLY A 30 17.28 3.08 8.39
C GLY A 30 18.25 2.15 7.64
N ILE A 31 19.22 2.70 6.91
CA ILE A 31 20.15 1.92 6.08
C ILE A 31 21.07 1.05 6.93
N SER A 32 21.54 1.55 8.07
CA SER A 32 22.45 0.84 8.98
C SER A 32 21.73 0.13 10.13
N THR A 33 20.80 0.81 10.80
CA THR A 33 20.11 0.31 12.01
C THR A 33 18.87 -0.53 11.71
N GLY A 34 18.35 -0.39 10.49
CA GLY A 34 17.13 -1.04 10.05
C GLY A 34 15.81 -0.41 10.50
N GLN A 35 15.87 0.68 11.25
CA GLN A 35 14.68 1.46 11.60
C GLN A 35 14.85 2.89 11.13
N ARG A 36 13.81 3.44 10.50
CA ARG A 36 13.79 4.83 10.05
C ARG A 36 13.52 5.73 11.25
N GLU A 37 14.28 6.80 11.35
CA GLU A 37 14.09 7.80 12.41
C GLU A 37 13.51 9.11 11.88
N THR A 38 12.77 9.82 12.73
CA THR A 38 12.30 11.17 12.42
C THR A 38 13.44 12.18 12.54
N LEU A 39 13.38 13.29 11.81
CA LEU A 39 14.35 14.39 11.96
C LEU A 39 14.41 14.91 13.39
N ASP A 40 13.29 14.85 14.11
CA ASP A 40 13.21 15.23 15.52
C ASP A 40 13.95 14.24 16.43
N SER A 41 13.71 12.93 16.28
CA SER A 41 14.42 11.87 17.01
C SER A 41 15.94 11.96 16.79
N ILE A 42 16.37 12.14 15.54
CA ILE A 42 17.78 12.29 15.19
C ILE A 42 18.35 13.55 15.85
N GLY A 43 17.59 14.65 15.83
CA GLY A 43 17.96 15.92 16.46
C GLY A 43 18.19 15.77 17.96
N GLN A 44 17.23 15.18 18.67
CA GLN A 44 17.31 14.94 20.11
C GLN A 44 18.56 14.11 20.48
N ASN A 45 18.82 13.03 19.75
CA ASN A 45 19.99 12.18 19.98
C ASN A 45 21.33 12.88 19.70
N LEU A 46 21.37 13.80 18.72
CA LEU A 46 22.59 14.52 18.33
C LEU A 46 22.76 15.88 19.03
N GLY A 47 21.86 16.24 19.96
CA GLY A 47 21.85 17.55 20.61
C GLY A 47 21.60 18.71 19.64
N LEU A 48 20.83 18.48 18.57
CA LEU A 48 20.53 19.44 17.52
C LEU A 48 19.02 19.68 17.38
N THR A 49 18.65 20.86 16.90
CA THR A 49 17.26 21.13 16.54
C THR A 49 16.86 20.34 15.29
N ARG A 50 15.56 20.03 15.17
CA ARG A 50 14.97 19.42 13.97
C ARG A 50 15.36 20.17 12.68
N GLU A 51 15.34 21.50 12.73
CA GLU A 51 15.71 22.34 11.59
C GLU A 51 17.18 22.18 11.21
N ARG A 52 18.08 22.05 12.19
CA ARG A 52 19.48 21.81 11.90
C ARG A 52 19.71 20.44 11.25
N ILE A 53 18.98 19.40 11.67
CA ILE A 53 19.03 18.09 11.00
C ILE A 53 18.49 18.19 9.56
N ARG A 54 17.39 18.91 9.34
CA ARG A 54 16.84 19.15 8.00
C ARG A 54 17.85 19.85 7.08
N GLN A 55 18.61 20.82 7.60
CA GLN A 55 19.68 21.47 6.85
C GLN A 55 20.79 20.49 6.46
N ILE A 56 21.26 19.66 7.41
CA ILE A 56 22.28 18.64 7.15
C ILE A 56 21.79 17.63 6.11
N GLU A 57 20.53 17.19 6.20
CA GLU A 57 19.88 16.31 5.22
C GLU A 57 19.87 16.94 3.82
N ASN A 58 19.43 18.19 3.69
CA ASN A 58 19.40 18.89 2.41
C ASN A 58 20.82 19.08 1.83
N GLU A 59 21.80 19.49 2.64
CA GLU A 59 23.20 19.61 2.21
C GLU A 59 23.76 18.27 1.73
N ALA A 60 23.36 17.17 2.35
CA ALA A 60 23.73 15.83 1.90
C ALA A 60 23.08 15.53 0.54
N PHE A 61 21.77 15.72 0.39
CA PHE A 61 21.07 15.51 -0.89
C PHE A 61 21.64 16.34 -2.04
N SER A 62 21.98 17.62 -1.81
CA SER A 62 22.62 18.46 -2.83
C SER A 62 24.00 17.94 -3.27
N LYS A 63 24.75 17.28 -2.38
CA LYS A 63 26.01 16.60 -2.78
C LYS A 63 25.71 15.34 -3.59
N LEU A 64 24.73 14.57 -3.18
CA LEU A 64 24.33 13.34 -3.87
C LEU A 64 23.73 13.59 -5.26
N GLU A 65 23.21 14.79 -5.50
CA GLU A 65 22.67 15.20 -6.79
C GLU A 65 23.70 15.06 -7.92
N ARG A 66 24.97 15.36 -7.63
CA ARG A 66 26.09 15.20 -8.57
C ARG A 66 26.46 13.74 -8.83
N GLU A 67 26.10 12.86 -7.90
CA GLU A 67 26.40 11.43 -7.98
C GLU A 67 25.33 10.65 -8.75
N LYS A 68 24.11 11.20 -8.89
CA LYS A 68 22.96 10.57 -9.59
C LYS A 68 23.30 10.15 -11.02
N ASP A 69 24.22 10.86 -11.65
CA ASP A 69 24.66 10.64 -13.02
C ASP A 69 25.57 9.42 -13.21
N LYS A 70 25.99 8.74 -12.14
CA LYS A 70 26.75 7.49 -12.22
C LYS A 70 25.98 6.43 -13.02
N ARG A 71 26.70 5.72 -13.88
CA ARG A 71 26.13 4.70 -14.79
C ARG A 71 25.28 3.66 -14.06
N GLU A 72 25.70 3.22 -12.88
CA GLU A 72 24.94 2.23 -12.10
C GLU A 72 23.61 2.78 -11.59
N LEU A 73 23.59 4.01 -11.07
CA LEU A 73 22.36 4.66 -10.60
C LEU A 73 21.35 4.88 -11.72
N ARG A 74 21.80 5.34 -12.90
CA ARG A 74 20.92 5.47 -14.06
C ARG A 74 20.25 4.15 -14.44
N ARG A 75 20.98 3.02 -14.32
CA ARG A 75 20.41 1.68 -14.58
C ARG A 75 19.37 1.30 -13.54
N VAL A 76 19.61 1.62 -12.27
CA VAL A 76 18.64 1.39 -11.19
C VAL A 76 17.38 2.24 -11.38
N PHE A 77 17.53 3.54 -11.62
CA PHE A 77 16.38 4.43 -11.82
C PHE A 77 15.59 4.07 -13.08
N LEU A 78 16.26 3.68 -14.16
CA LEU A 78 15.59 3.16 -15.36
C LEU A 78 14.83 1.85 -15.07
N HIS A 79 15.38 0.98 -14.23
CA HIS A 79 14.71 -0.24 -13.80
C HIS A 79 13.44 0.08 -12.99
N PHE A 80 13.52 0.98 -12.00
CA PHE A 80 12.35 1.43 -11.23
C PHE A 80 11.29 2.06 -12.11
N LYS A 81 11.69 2.95 -13.04
CA LYS A 81 10.77 3.59 -13.97
C LYS A 81 10.04 2.58 -14.84
N ARG A 82 10.76 1.62 -15.44
CA ARG A 82 10.16 0.56 -16.26
C ARG A 82 9.23 -0.34 -15.47
N TYR A 83 9.54 -0.62 -14.21
CA TYR A 83 8.66 -1.38 -13.34
C TYR A 83 7.34 -0.64 -13.09
N LEU A 84 7.40 0.66 -12.75
CA LEU A 84 6.20 1.47 -12.53
C LEU A 84 5.40 1.66 -13.83
N GLU A 85 6.04 1.90 -14.97
CA GLU A 85 5.37 1.99 -16.28
C GLU A 85 4.58 0.71 -16.59
N ARG A 86 5.17 -0.46 -16.32
CA ARG A 86 4.48 -1.76 -16.48
C ARG A 86 3.32 -1.95 -15.51
N SER A 87 3.34 -1.26 -14.37
CA SER A 87 2.29 -1.32 -13.35
C SER A 87 1.20 -0.25 -13.57
N GLY A 88 1.22 0.49 -14.68
CA GLY A 88 0.25 1.56 -14.94
C GLY A 88 0.65 2.93 -14.36
N GLY A 89 1.94 3.13 -14.07
CA GLY A 89 2.52 4.42 -13.67
C GLY A 89 2.62 4.65 -12.16
N PHE A 90 2.05 3.77 -11.33
CA PHE A 90 2.11 3.84 -9.87
C PHE A 90 2.09 2.45 -9.25
N LYS A 91 2.40 2.34 -7.95
CA LYS A 91 2.36 1.08 -7.18
C LYS A 91 2.32 1.37 -5.67
N LYS A 92 1.59 0.57 -4.89
CA LYS A 92 1.59 0.62 -3.41
C LYS A 92 3.02 0.49 -2.87
N GLU A 93 3.37 1.28 -1.85
CA GLU A 93 4.74 1.35 -1.31
C GLU A 93 5.28 -0.01 -0.87
N ASP A 94 4.56 -0.74 -0.02
CA ASP A 94 5.04 -2.02 0.51
C ASP A 94 5.27 -3.06 -0.60
N MET A 95 4.35 -3.11 -1.57
CA MET A 95 4.43 -4.02 -2.72
C MET A 95 5.59 -3.64 -3.65
N LEU A 96 5.75 -2.35 -3.94
CA LEU A 96 6.83 -1.84 -4.79
C LEU A 96 8.20 -2.17 -4.19
N LEU A 97 8.38 -1.92 -2.90
CA LEU A 97 9.64 -2.19 -2.22
C LEU A 97 9.93 -3.69 -2.20
N GLY A 98 8.92 -4.51 -1.87
CA GLY A 98 9.02 -5.97 -1.87
C GLY A 98 9.36 -6.56 -3.24
N ASP A 99 8.71 -6.08 -4.31
CA ASP A 99 8.95 -6.58 -5.67
C ASP A 99 10.33 -6.20 -6.22
N LEU A 100 10.82 -5.00 -5.87
CA LEU A 100 12.12 -4.51 -6.35
C LEU A 100 13.30 -5.07 -5.55
N GLY A 101 13.13 -5.38 -4.26
CA GLY A 101 14.25 -5.71 -3.36
C GLY A 101 14.04 -6.83 -2.37
N GLY A 102 12.89 -7.50 -2.39
CA GLY A 102 12.53 -8.47 -1.35
C GLY A 102 12.57 -7.86 0.06
N GLU A 103 12.70 -8.70 1.08
CA GLU A 103 12.70 -8.25 2.47
C GLU A 103 13.97 -7.48 2.87
N ASP A 104 15.09 -7.78 2.21
CA ASP A 104 16.42 -7.31 2.62
C ASP A 104 16.74 -5.89 2.17
N PHE A 105 16.23 -5.44 1.02
CA PHE A 105 16.66 -4.19 0.37
C PHE A 105 15.62 -3.07 0.37
N ASN A 106 14.47 -3.26 1.02
CA ASN A 106 13.37 -2.27 1.09
C ASN A 106 13.84 -0.85 1.46
N ARG A 107 14.77 -0.74 2.41
CA ARG A 107 15.26 0.55 2.91
C ARG A 107 16.17 1.26 1.92
N HIS A 108 17.00 0.49 1.24
CA HIS A 108 17.90 0.98 0.19
C HIS A 108 17.09 1.47 -1.01
N ILE A 109 16.07 0.70 -1.44
CA ILE A 109 15.20 1.09 -2.54
C ILE A 109 14.40 2.34 -2.19
N TYR A 110 13.84 2.40 -0.98
CA TYR A 110 13.13 3.59 -0.53
C TYR A 110 14.02 4.84 -0.56
N PHE A 111 15.27 4.73 -0.08
CA PHE A 111 16.25 5.81 -0.20
C PHE A 111 16.53 6.18 -1.67
N LEU A 112 16.75 5.20 -2.54
CA LEU A 112 17.06 5.43 -3.96
C LEU A 112 15.88 6.05 -4.72
N LEU A 113 14.64 5.64 -4.42
CA LEU A 113 13.43 6.28 -4.95
C LEU A 113 13.30 7.73 -4.46
N THR A 114 13.65 7.99 -3.20
CA THR A 114 13.65 9.36 -2.63
C THR A 114 14.73 10.23 -3.24
N LEU A 115 15.88 9.65 -3.59
CA LEU A 115 16.98 10.35 -4.25
C LEU A 115 16.68 10.63 -5.73
N ALA A 116 15.99 9.73 -6.41
CA ALA A 116 15.77 9.79 -7.85
C ALA A 116 14.82 10.92 -8.26
N ASP A 117 15.14 11.59 -9.36
CA ASP A 117 14.24 12.56 -9.98
C ASP A 117 13.18 11.81 -10.79
N GLY A 118 11.91 12.24 -10.68
CA GLY A 118 10.80 11.65 -11.43
C GLY A 118 10.06 10.51 -10.71
N PHE A 119 10.26 10.35 -9.40
CA PHE A 119 9.44 9.48 -8.56
C PHE A 119 8.82 10.30 -7.45
N TRP A 120 7.50 10.18 -7.28
CA TRP A 120 6.76 10.92 -6.27
C TRP A 120 6.08 9.95 -5.32
N ARG A 121 6.33 10.12 -4.01
CA ARG A 121 5.63 9.40 -2.95
C ARG A 121 4.37 10.16 -2.56
N ILE A 122 3.22 9.51 -2.65
CA ILE A 122 1.95 10.04 -2.17
C ILE A 122 1.63 9.37 -0.83
N SER A 123 1.54 10.19 0.22
CA SER A 123 1.22 9.69 1.57
C SER A 123 -0.22 9.22 1.64
N GLU A 124 -0.47 8.24 2.51
CA GLU A 124 -1.80 7.67 2.72
C GLU A 124 -2.90 8.70 3.02
N THR A 125 -4.12 8.35 2.65
CA THR A 125 -5.35 9.09 2.95
C THR A 125 -6.41 8.11 3.49
N ASP A 126 -7.62 8.60 3.73
CA ASP A 126 -8.75 7.74 4.09
C ASP A 126 -9.17 6.80 2.93
N ASN A 127 -8.88 7.19 1.68
CA ASN A 127 -9.30 6.45 0.49
C ASN A 127 -8.23 5.45 0.00
N PHE A 128 -6.96 5.71 0.27
CA PHE A 128 -5.86 4.89 -0.26
C PHE A 128 -4.63 4.78 0.66
N TYR A 129 -3.87 3.68 0.49
CA TYR A 129 -2.58 3.45 1.11
C TYR A 129 -1.47 4.28 0.45
N THR A 130 -0.33 4.45 1.14
CA THR A 130 0.84 5.12 0.55
C THR A 130 1.28 4.40 -0.73
N PHE A 131 1.55 5.17 -1.78
CA PHE A 131 2.03 4.65 -3.06
C PHE A 131 3.10 5.57 -3.69
N TRP A 132 3.83 5.03 -4.66
CA TRP A 132 4.78 5.77 -5.49
C TRP A 132 4.27 5.86 -6.92
N THR A 133 4.58 6.97 -7.60
CA THR A 133 4.19 7.23 -8.99
C THR A 133 5.31 7.90 -9.79
N ILE A 134 5.26 7.76 -11.11
CA ILE A 134 6.11 8.49 -12.09
C ILE A 134 5.37 9.69 -12.72
N GLU A 135 4.17 10.01 -12.25
CA GLU A 135 3.42 11.19 -12.69
C GLU A 135 3.41 12.24 -11.57
N LYS A 136 3.76 13.47 -11.92
CA LYS A 136 3.62 14.61 -11.00
C LYS A 136 2.14 14.92 -10.81
N ASP A 137 1.77 15.34 -9.60
CA ASP A 137 0.40 15.76 -9.27
C ASP A 137 -0.67 14.67 -9.55
N PHE A 138 -0.29 13.39 -9.39
CA PHE A 138 -1.13 12.24 -9.70
C PHE A 138 -2.25 11.98 -8.68
N LYS A 139 -2.17 12.55 -7.47
CA LYS A 139 -3.13 12.32 -6.38
C LYS A 139 -4.60 12.54 -6.79
N PRO A 140 -4.99 13.68 -7.41
CA PRO A 140 -6.38 13.90 -7.81
C PRO A 140 -6.88 12.91 -8.87
N LYS A 141 -5.97 12.43 -9.74
CA LYS A 141 -6.28 11.41 -10.75
C LYS A 141 -6.64 10.09 -10.08
N VAL A 142 -5.88 9.66 -9.08
CA VAL A 142 -6.19 8.44 -8.29
C VAL A 142 -7.50 8.57 -7.54
N GLU A 143 -7.75 9.71 -6.88
CA GLU A 143 -9.01 9.96 -6.16
C GLU A 143 -10.21 9.87 -7.12
N THR A 144 -10.14 10.50 -8.29
CA THR A 144 -11.20 10.45 -9.30
C THR A 144 -11.44 9.02 -9.82
N LEU A 145 -10.36 8.25 -10.02
CA LEU A 145 -10.45 6.86 -10.46
C LEU A 145 -11.11 5.97 -9.39
N LEU A 146 -10.73 6.13 -8.11
CA LEU A 146 -11.32 5.40 -6.99
C LEU A 146 -12.79 5.74 -6.80
N ASP A 147 -13.16 7.02 -6.94
CA ASP A 147 -14.56 7.45 -6.86
C ASP A 147 -15.40 6.87 -7.99
N SER A 148 -14.89 6.89 -9.22
CA SER A 148 -15.56 6.26 -10.37
C SER A 148 -15.74 4.76 -10.16
N LEU A 149 -14.70 4.08 -9.68
CA LEU A 149 -14.74 2.66 -9.39
C LEU A 149 -15.76 2.35 -8.29
N SER A 150 -15.74 3.10 -7.19
CA SER A 150 -16.69 2.95 -6.07
C SER A 150 -18.14 3.17 -6.53
N GLN A 151 -18.40 4.18 -7.37
CA GLN A 151 -19.73 4.39 -7.95
C GLN A 151 -20.20 3.22 -8.82
N ARG A 152 -19.29 2.53 -9.53
CA ARG A 152 -19.64 1.33 -10.30
C ARG A 152 -20.09 0.20 -9.37
N PHE A 153 -19.39 -0.01 -8.25
CA PHE A 153 -19.80 -0.96 -7.22
C PHE A 153 -21.20 -0.64 -6.67
N TYR A 154 -21.46 0.62 -6.31
CA TYR A 154 -22.79 1.04 -5.84
C TYR A 154 -23.90 0.84 -6.87
N LYS A 155 -23.66 1.19 -8.14
CA LYS A 155 -24.66 1.03 -9.21
C LYS A 155 -24.95 -0.42 -9.54
N ALA A 156 -23.94 -1.27 -9.52
CA ALA A 156 -24.10 -2.69 -9.82
C ALA A 156 -24.66 -3.49 -8.63
N ASN A 157 -24.42 -3.03 -7.40
CA ASN A 157 -24.79 -3.71 -6.16
C ASN A 157 -24.40 -5.20 -6.16
N LYS A 158 -23.20 -5.49 -6.68
CA LYS A 158 -22.67 -6.85 -6.87
C LYS A 158 -21.17 -6.85 -6.56
N LEU A 159 -20.69 -7.95 -6.01
CA LEU A 159 -19.27 -8.28 -5.98
C LEU A 159 -18.77 -8.54 -7.41
N PHE A 160 -17.52 -8.20 -7.67
CA PHE A 160 -16.89 -8.43 -8.96
C PHE A 160 -15.65 -9.29 -8.80
N SER A 161 -15.52 -10.31 -9.65
CA SER A 161 -14.22 -10.98 -9.82
C SER A 161 -13.23 -10.04 -10.52
N GLU A 162 -11.94 -10.32 -10.37
CA GLU A 162 -10.88 -9.58 -11.08
C GLU A 162 -11.10 -9.63 -12.60
N GLU A 163 -11.46 -10.79 -13.14
CA GLU A 163 -11.74 -10.98 -14.57
C GLU A 163 -12.94 -10.15 -15.06
N GLU A 164 -13.99 -10.04 -14.25
CA GLU A 164 -15.15 -9.20 -14.55
C GLU A 164 -14.79 -7.70 -14.54
N LEU A 165 -13.91 -7.26 -13.64
CA LEU A 165 -13.43 -5.88 -13.63
C LEU A 165 -12.52 -5.59 -14.84
N LEU A 166 -11.57 -6.49 -15.12
CA LEU A 166 -10.62 -6.36 -16.22
C LEU A 166 -11.31 -6.40 -17.59
N SER A 167 -12.30 -7.28 -17.79
CA SER A 167 -13.05 -7.36 -19.06
C SER A 167 -13.87 -6.09 -19.35
N ARG A 168 -14.25 -5.35 -18.30
CA ARG A 168 -14.97 -4.08 -18.41
C ARG A 168 -14.04 -2.88 -18.59
N GLU A 169 -12.77 -2.98 -18.18
CA GLU A 169 -11.77 -1.93 -18.30
C GLU A 169 -10.80 -2.20 -19.47
N LYS A 170 -11.27 -1.91 -20.69
CA LYS A 170 -10.55 -2.22 -21.94
C LYS A 170 -9.32 -1.33 -22.21
N LYS A 171 -9.19 -0.18 -21.55
CA LYS A 171 -8.16 0.80 -21.88
C LYS A 171 -6.82 0.44 -21.25
N GLU A 172 -6.78 0.22 -19.94
CA GLU A 172 -5.52 0.03 -19.19
C GLU A 172 -5.74 -0.95 -18.03
N PRO A 173 -5.76 -2.27 -18.29
CA PRO A 173 -6.08 -3.29 -17.28
C PRO A 173 -5.09 -3.28 -16.10
N GLN A 174 -3.80 -2.98 -16.34
CA GLN A 174 -2.81 -2.84 -15.28
C GLN A 174 -3.12 -1.69 -14.30
N ILE A 175 -3.70 -0.59 -14.78
CA ILE A 175 -4.06 0.53 -13.88
C ILE A 175 -5.14 0.09 -12.91
N LEU A 176 -6.13 -0.67 -13.37
CA LEU A 176 -7.19 -1.18 -12.51
C LEU A 176 -6.62 -2.10 -11.42
N HIS A 177 -5.74 -3.02 -11.80
CA HIS A 177 -5.09 -3.92 -10.84
C HIS A 177 -4.33 -3.14 -9.77
N THR A 178 -3.47 -2.20 -10.17
CA THR A 178 -2.71 -1.37 -9.23
C THR A 178 -3.60 -0.41 -8.42
N LEU A 179 -4.70 0.06 -9.00
CA LEU A 179 -5.69 0.88 -8.29
C LEU A 179 -6.34 0.10 -7.14
N LEU A 180 -6.65 -1.17 -7.35
CA LEU A 180 -7.21 -2.06 -6.32
C LEU A 180 -6.20 -2.31 -5.20
N GLU A 181 -4.90 -2.45 -5.50
CA GLU A 181 -3.86 -2.60 -4.48
C GLU A 181 -3.72 -1.38 -3.56
N VAL A 182 -3.96 -0.19 -4.12
CA VAL A 182 -3.81 1.09 -3.42
C VAL A 182 -5.10 1.48 -2.68
N ALA A 183 -6.26 0.99 -3.11
CA ALA A 183 -7.56 1.27 -2.50
C ALA A 183 -7.65 0.76 -1.06
N LYS A 184 -8.15 1.60 -0.14
CA LYS A 184 -8.53 1.18 1.23
C LYS A 184 -9.98 0.75 1.33
N ARG A 185 -10.85 1.29 0.46
CA ARG A 185 -12.29 1.09 0.53
C ARG A 185 -12.78 -0.12 -0.25
N ILE A 186 -11.90 -0.76 -1.03
CA ILE A 186 -12.20 -1.92 -1.86
C ILE A 186 -11.27 -3.03 -1.39
N GLU A 187 -11.84 -4.15 -0.98
CA GLU A 187 -11.08 -5.32 -0.52
C GLU A 187 -11.62 -6.58 -1.19
N GLN A 188 -10.83 -7.65 -1.14
CA GLN A 188 -11.22 -8.98 -1.59
C GLN A 188 -11.92 -9.74 -0.47
N ASP A 189 -12.98 -10.47 -0.81
CA ASP A 189 -13.56 -11.49 0.05
C ASP A 189 -12.71 -12.77 0.05
N PRO A 190 -13.01 -13.77 0.91
CA PRO A 190 -12.30 -15.04 0.93
C PRO A 190 -12.35 -15.83 -0.39
N GLN A 191 -13.29 -15.51 -1.28
CA GLN A 191 -13.48 -16.14 -2.58
C GLN A 191 -12.73 -15.41 -3.71
N GLY A 192 -11.97 -14.35 -3.37
CA GLY A 192 -11.20 -13.55 -4.33
C GLY A 192 -12.03 -12.53 -5.11
N GLN A 193 -13.27 -12.26 -4.68
CA GLN A 193 -14.14 -11.25 -5.28
C GLN A 193 -13.93 -9.90 -4.60
N PHE A 194 -13.89 -8.83 -5.39
CA PHE A 194 -13.78 -7.47 -4.90
C PHE A 194 -15.15 -6.90 -4.53
N GLY A 195 -15.17 -6.11 -3.47
CA GLY A 195 -16.33 -5.34 -3.04
C GLY A 195 -15.93 -4.18 -2.14
N LEU A 196 -16.92 -3.38 -1.73
CA LEU A 196 -16.69 -2.27 -0.81
C LEU A 196 -16.52 -2.77 0.63
N THR A 197 -15.59 -2.20 1.37
CA THR A 197 -15.33 -2.49 2.81
C THR A 197 -16.51 -2.17 3.74
N ASP A 198 -17.48 -1.41 3.25
CA ASP A 198 -18.74 -1.14 3.94
C ASP A 198 -19.76 -2.27 3.74
N TRP A 199 -19.50 -3.22 2.84
CA TRP A 199 -20.38 -4.35 2.58
C TRP A 199 -20.15 -5.48 3.58
N PRO A 200 -21.24 -6.05 4.14
CA PRO A 200 -21.20 -7.22 5.02
C PRO A 200 -20.39 -8.39 4.46
N GLU A 201 -20.42 -8.57 3.13
CA GLU A 201 -19.72 -9.64 2.43
C GLU A 201 -18.19 -9.52 2.45
N ILE A 202 -17.67 -8.30 2.52
CA ILE A 202 -16.23 -8.03 2.51
C ILE A 202 -15.68 -8.01 3.94
N LYS A 203 -16.37 -7.28 4.83
CA LYS A 203 -15.92 -7.12 6.21
C LYS A 203 -17.09 -7.22 7.18
N PRO A 204 -17.46 -8.43 7.62
CA PRO A 204 -18.60 -8.62 8.51
C PRO A 204 -18.29 -8.00 9.89
N ARG A 205 -19.03 -6.94 10.28
CA ARG A 205 -18.75 -6.15 11.49
C ARG A 205 -19.44 -6.70 12.74
N GLY A 206 -20.35 -7.66 12.59
CA GLY A 206 -21.10 -8.24 13.71
C GLY A 206 -21.72 -9.61 13.41
N ILE A 207 -22.42 -10.16 14.40
CA ILE A 207 -23.07 -11.49 14.32
C ILE A 207 -24.09 -11.53 13.17
N LYS A 208 -24.79 -10.42 12.91
CA LYS A 208 -25.75 -10.30 11.80
C LYS A 208 -25.11 -10.50 10.43
N ASP A 209 -23.99 -9.84 10.18
CA ASP A 209 -23.30 -9.92 8.90
C ASP A 209 -22.66 -11.30 8.69
N LYS A 210 -22.11 -11.89 9.77
CA LYS A 210 -21.60 -13.25 9.74
C LYS A 210 -22.72 -14.27 9.49
N ALA A 211 -23.88 -14.09 10.11
CA ALA A 211 -25.05 -14.91 9.83
C ALA A 211 -25.51 -14.76 8.37
N TYR A 212 -25.53 -13.54 7.84
CA TYR A 212 -25.90 -13.26 6.45
C TYR A 212 -25.00 -14.03 5.47
N LEU A 213 -23.69 -14.02 5.70
CA LEU A 213 -22.73 -14.79 4.92
C LEU A 213 -23.02 -16.31 4.96
N VAL A 214 -23.25 -16.86 6.15
CA VAL A 214 -23.56 -18.30 6.32
C VAL A 214 -24.82 -18.70 5.57
N PHE A 215 -25.88 -17.89 5.63
CA PHE A 215 -27.12 -18.17 4.90
C PHE A 215 -26.96 -18.06 3.38
N LYS A 216 -26.09 -17.15 2.92
CA LYS A 216 -25.79 -16.97 1.49
C LYS A 216 -24.95 -18.13 0.92
N GLU A 217 -24.04 -18.70 1.71
CA GLU A 217 -23.22 -19.85 1.29
C GLU A 217 -23.99 -21.18 1.28
N GLU A 218 -24.90 -21.38 2.23
CA GLU A 218 -25.54 -22.68 2.44
C GLU A 218 -26.81 -22.89 1.59
N GLU A 219 -27.26 -21.87 0.86
CA GLU A 219 -28.43 -21.83 -0.05
C GLU A 219 -29.74 -22.45 0.51
N LYS A 220 -29.78 -22.74 1.81
CA LYS A 220 -30.86 -23.45 2.51
C LYS A 220 -31.12 -22.81 3.86
N PRO A 221 -32.38 -22.81 4.33
CA PRO A 221 -32.72 -22.33 5.65
C PRO A 221 -32.06 -23.21 6.72
N LEU A 222 -31.12 -22.62 7.47
CA LEU A 222 -30.44 -23.25 8.60
C LEU A 222 -31.06 -22.83 9.93
N HIS A 223 -31.07 -23.76 10.89
CA HIS A 223 -31.44 -23.46 12.27
C HIS A 223 -30.37 -22.55 12.91
N PHE A 224 -30.78 -21.55 13.70
CA PHE A 224 -29.89 -20.56 14.31
C PHE A 224 -28.76 -21.18 15.16
N THR A 225 -28.97 -22.38 15.72
CA THR A 225 -27.92 -23.15 16.41
C THR A 225 -26.78 -23.57 15.47
N LYS A 226 -27.11 -23.99 14.23
CA LYS A 226 -26.10 -24.32 13.21
C LYS A 226 -25.37 -23.06 12.75
N VAL A 227 -26.11 -21.95 12.58
CA VAL A 227 -25.53 -20.65 12.23
C VAL A 227 -24.54 -20.18 13.31
N ALA A 228 -24.87 -20.34 14.60
CA ALA A 228 -23.95 -20.03 15.70
C ALA A 228 -22.64 -20.82 15.63
N ILE A 229 -22.70 -22.09 15.25
CA ILE A 229 -21.53 -22.97 15.06
C ILE A 229 -20.64 -22.45 13.92
N PHE A 230 -21.24 -22.04 12.79
CA PHE A 230 -20.51 -21.49 11.65
C PHE A 230 -19.88 -20.11 11.91
N ILE A 231 -20.52 -19.26 12.72
CA ILE A 231 -20.03 -17.91 13.06
C ILE A 231 -18.79 -17.96 13.97
N GLY A 232 -18.71 -18.95 14.87
CA GLY A 232 -17.56 -19.19 15.73
C GLY A 232 -17.93 -19.81 17.07
N LYS A 233 -17.02 -20.62 17.62
CA LYS A 233 -17.23 -21.45 18.83
C LYS A 233 -17.65 -20.69 20.10
N GLU A 234 -17.42 -19.38 20.18
CA GLU A 234 -17.81 -18.53 21.32
C GLU A 234 -19.16 -17.83 21.15
N THR A 235 -19.87 -18.05 20.04
CA THR A 235 -21.14 -17.36 19.75
C THR A 235 -22.33 -18.07 20.39
N HIS A 236 -23.01 -17.42 21.34
CA HIS A 236 -24.17 -18.02 22.00
C HIS A 236 -25.40 -18.09 21.05
N PRO A 237 -26.09 -19.24 20.92
CA PRO A 237 -27.21 -19.39 19.98
C PRO A 237 -28.36 -18.39 20.18
N GLN A 238 -28.65 -18.01 21.42
CA GLN A 238 -29.69 -17.00 21.72
C GLN A 238 -29.31 -15.60 21.21
N THR A 239 -28.02 -15.26 21.20
CA THR A 239 -27.55 -13.98 20.65
C THR A 239 -27.76 -13.94 19.15
N VAL A 240 -27.44 -15.04 18.45
CA VAL A 240 -27.71 -15.17 17.00
C VAL A 240 -29.19 -15.03 16.71
N HIS A 241 -30.05 -15.71 17.47
CA HIS A 241 -31.51 -15.63 17.31
C HIS A 241 -32.05 -14.20 17.47
N ASN A 242 -31.62 -13.48 18.52
CA ASN A 242 -32.07 -12.11 18.76
C ASN A 242 -31.59 -11.13 17.69
N GLU A 243 -30.38 -11.34 17.17
CA GLU A 243 -29.80 -10.51 16.12
C GLU A 243 -30.46 -10.76 14.76
N LEU A 244 -30.85 -12.01 14.45
CA LEU A 244 -31.59 -12.39 13.24
C LEU A 244 -33.00 -11.79 13.21
N ILE A 245 -33.75 -11.87 14.31
CA ILE A 245 -35.11 -11.32 14.39
C ILE A 245 -35.11 -9.79 14.25
N ARG A 246 -34.04 -9.13 14.70
CA ARG A 246 -33.89 -7.67 14.66
C ARG A 246 -33.38 -7.14 13.32
N ASP A 247 -33.15 -8.00 12.34
CA ASP A 247 -32.57 -7.63 11.07
C ASP A 247 -33.55 -7.94 9.93
N PRO A 248 -34.07 -6.93 9.23
CA PRO A 248 -35.08 -7.10 8.18
C PRO A 248 -34.57 -7.89 6.96
N ARG A 249 -33.26 -8.19 6.87
CA ARG A 249 -32.70 -9.08 5.84
C ARG A 249 -33.10 -10.55 6.00
N PHE A 250 -33.56 -10.95 7.19
CA PHE A 250 -33.87 -12.35 7.52
C PHE A 250 -35.34 -12.61 7.90
N VAL A 251 -36.20 -11.59 7.76
CA VAL A 251 -37.64 -11.64 8.07
C VAL A 251 -38.45 -11.77 6.80
#